data_AF-A0A0K8VKM5-F1
#
_entry.id   AF-A0A0K8VKM5-F1
#
_cell.length_a   1.000
_cell.length_b   1.000
_cell.length_c   1.000
_cell.angle_alpha   90.00
_cell.angle_beta   90.00
_cell.angle_gamma   90.00
#
_symmetry.space_group_name_H-M   'P 1'
#
loop_
_entity.id
_entity.type
_entity.pdbx_description
1 polymer ?
#
loop_
_entity_poly.entity_id
_entity_poly.type
_entity_poly.pdbx_seq_one_letter_code
_entity_poly.pdbx_strand_id
1 'polypeptide(L)'
;MQRQQQQQQQQQPTSSWRCSLQATINWLHRPATSVTLLLQLLLLLSTNTAARGEGNVGCQFVRTLCLQGSEVCYDDNIFGKCIPTTGVDVEDIEKTPLTEEQSRTLATMLEELQGAGLGWYHPYVQCLYKEHFTH
;
A
#
# COMPACT_ATOMS: atom_id res chain seq x y z
N MET A 1 -22.24 -31.62 -3.77
CA MET A 1 -21.52 -30.68 -4.65
C MET A 1 -21.44 -29.29 -3.98
N GLN A 2 -20.82 -29.18 -2.80
CA GLN A 2 -20.91 -27.97 -1.96
C GLN A 2 -19.70 -27.74 -1.03
N ARG A 3 -18.50 -28.27 -1.33
CA ARG A 3 -17.31 -28.14 -0.45
C ARG A 3 -16.00 -27.93 -1.21
N GLN A 4 -15.95 -27.00 -2.17
CA GLN A 4 -14.65 -26.64 -2.78
C GLN A 4 -14.36 -25.14 -2.87
N GLN A 5 -15.25 -24.26 -2.40
CA GLN A 5 -15.01 -22.80 -2.43
C GLN A 5 -14.56 -22.19 -1.08
N GLN A 6 -14.29 -23.01 -0.05
CA GLN A 6 -14.01 -22.53 1.32
C GLN A 6 -12.62 -22.89 1.87
N GLN A 7 -11.70 -23.44 1.06
CA GLN A 7 -10.46 -24.06 1.57
C GLN A 7 -9.12 -23.58 0.97
N GLN A 8 -9.06 -22.40 0.35
CA GLN A 8 -7.80 -21.68 0.16
C GLN A 8 -7.89 -20.38 0.98
N GLN A 9 -7.83 -20.39 2.32
CA GLN A 9 -6.56 -20.36 3.07
C GLN A 9 -5.53 -19.54 2.29
N GLN A 10 -5.54 -18.21 2.30
CA GLN A 10 -5.35 -17.34 3.47
C GLN A 10 -4.11 -17.72 4.30
N GLN A 11 -3.06 -18.19 3.63
CA GLN A 11 -1.70 -18.08 4.13
C GLN A 11 -1.09 -16.82 3.51
N GLN A 12 -1.29 -15.69 4.18
CA GLN A 12 -0.54 -14.47 3.92
C GLN A 12 0.94 -14.75 4.21
N PRO A 13 1.85 -14.55 3.26
CA PRO A 13 3.28 -14.62 3.51
C PRO A 13 3.65 -13.58 4.57
N THR A 14 4.53 -13.99 5.47
CA THR A 14 4.92 -13.26 6.67
C THR A 14 5.76 -12.03 6.30
N SER A 15 5.14 -10.90 5.98
CA SER A 15 5.82 -9.60 6.05
C SER A 15 4.83 -8.45 6.27
N SER A 16 5.19 -7.63 7.26
CA SER A 16 4.54 -6.39 7.71
C SER A 16 3.05 -6.47 8.11
N TRP A 17 2.82 -6.53 9.42
CA TRP A 17 1.51 -6.27 10.04
C TRP A 17 0.90 -4.90 9.69
N ARG A 18 1.69 -3.96 9.14
CA ARG A 18 1.21 -2.60 8.77
C ARG A 18 0.34 -2.61 7.52
N CYS A 19 0.63 -3.49 6.56
CA CYS A 19 -0.15 -3.61 5.32
C CYS A 19 -1.28 -4.64 5.40
N SER A 20 -1.25 -5.56 6.37
CA SER A 20 -2.20 -6.68 6.53
C SER A 20 -3.34 -6.43 7.53
N LEU A 21 -3.76 -5.16 7.73
CA LEU A 21 -4.85 -4.69 8.60
C LEU A 21 -4.37 -4.17 9.96
N GLN A 22 -4.98 -3.06 10.37
CA GLN A 22 -5.38 -2.81 11.76
C GLN A 22 -6.05 -4.06 12.33
N ALA A 23 -5.24 -5.01 12.80
CA ALA A 23 -5.67 -6.16 13.57
C ALA A 23 -5.99 -5.66 14.98
N THR A 24 -7.24 -5.22 15.13
CA THR A 24 -8.04 -5.16 16.36
C THR A 24 -7.30 -4.74 17.63
N ILE A 25 -7.57 -3.51 18.07
CA ILE A 25 -7.29 -3.03 19.43
C ILE A 25 -7.91 -4.00 20.44
N ASN A 26 -7.11 -4.96 20.92
CA ASN A 26 -7.45 -5.83 22.05
C ASN A 26 -7.28 -5.04 23.37
N TRP A 27 -7.96 -3.90 23.46
CA TRP A 27 -8.05 -3.09 24.67
C TRP A 27 -9.43 -2.47 24.85
N LEU A 28 -10.49 -3.19 24.46
CA LEU A 28 -11.86 -2.88 24.85
C LEU A 28 -12.36 -3.89 25.90
N HIS A 29 -11.76 -3.84 27.08
CA HIS A 29 -12.37 -4.41 28.29
C HIS A 29 -12.38 -3.35 29.40
N ARG A 30 -13.12 -2.26 29.16
CA ARG A 30 -13.70 -1.41 30.21
C ARG A 30 -15.09 -0.99 29.74
N PRO A 31 -16.08 -0.85 30.64
CA PRO A 31 -17.42 -0.39 30.27
C PRO A 31 -17.33 1.03 29.72
N ALA A 32 -17.22 1.12 28.40
CA ALA A 32 -17.10 2.36 27.66
C ALA A 32 -18.50 3.00 27.61
N THR A 33 -18.67 4.14 28.25
CA THR A 33 -19.87 4.96 28.09
C THR A 33 -20.05 5.32 26.61
N SER A 34 -21.29 5.54 26.17
CA SER A 34 -21.60 5.91 24.78
C SER A 34 -20.73 7.06 24.25
N VAL A 35 -20.30 7.96 25.14
CA VAL A 35 -19.39 9.07 24.84
C VAL A 35 -17.98 8.59 24.49
N THR A 36 -17.44 7.61 25.22
CA THR A 36 -16.11 7.04 24.90
C THR A 36 -16.10 6.26 23.59
N LEU A 37 -17.18 5.56 23.24
CA LEU A 37 -17.31 4.90 21.92
C LEU A 37 -17.40 5.91 20.79
N LEU A 38 -18.19 6.99 20.96
CA LEU A 38 -18.25 8.09 20.00
C LEU A 38 -16.88 8.76 19.83
N LEU A 39 -16.15 8.99 20.92
CA LEU A 39 -14.83 9.60 20.88
C LEU A 39 -13.79 8.69 20.19
N GLN A 40 -13.83 7.39 20.45
CA GLN A 40 -12.98 6.40 19.75
C GLN A 40 -13.31 6.31 18.26
N LEU A 41 -14.59 6.34 17.89
CA LEU A 41 -15.04 6.36 16.50
C LEU A 41 -14.59 7.65 15.79
N LEU A 42 -14.75 8.80 16.44
CA LEU A 42 -14.26 10.09 15.94
C LEU A 42 -12.74 10.10 15.77
N LEU A 43 -11.99 9.53 16.73
CA LEU A 43 -10.53 9.39 16.60
C LEU A 43 -10.16 8.51 15.40
N LEU A 44 -10.81 7.35 15.23
CA LEU A 44 -10.59 6.45 14.09
C LEU A 44 -10.92 7.10 12.73
N LEU A 45 -11.97 7.92 12.67
CA LEU A 45 -12.31 8.70 11.48
C LEU A 45 -11.34 9.87 11.24
N SER A 46 -10.78 10.44 12.31
CA SER A 46 -9.77 11.51 12.23
C SER A 46 -8.38 10.98 11.88
N THR A 47 -8.09 9.70 12.18
CA THR A 47 -6.96 8.96 11.61
C THR A 47 -7.28 8.53 10.17
N ASN A 48 -7.91 9.41 9.39
CA ASN A 48 -7.48 9.50 8.00
C ASN A 48 -6.08 10.09 8.09
N THR A 49 -5.09 9.20 8.16
CA THR A 49 -3.73 9.61 7.85
C THR A 49 -3.88 10.39 6.55
N ALA A 50 -3.51 11.66 6.57
CA ALA A 50 -3.22 12.36 5.35
C ALA A 50 -2.15 11.49 4.69
N ALA A 51 -2.57 10.58 3.82
CA ALA A 51 -1.72 10.03 2.81
C ALA A 51 -1.29 11.28 2.06
N ARG A 52 -0.16 11.86 2.49
CA ARG A 52 0.67 12.68 1.61
C ARG A 52 0.61 11.94 0.28
N GLY A 53 0.11 12.62 -0.74
CA GLY A 53 -0.27 12.04 -2.03
C GLY A 53 0.93 11.45 -2.74
N GLU A 54 1.44 10.36 -2.21
CA GLU A 54 2.43 9.52 -2.82
C GLU A 54 1.60 8.61 -3.71
N GLY A 55 1.61 8.92 -5.01
CA GLY A 55 0.75 8.23 -5.97
C GLY A 55 1.11 6.75 -6.07
N ASN A 56 0.31 6.03 -6.85
CA ASN A 56 0.48 4.59 -7.01
C ASN A 56 1.84 4.26 -7.66
N VAL A 57 2.44 3.15 -7.24
CA VAL A 57 3.70 2.63 -7.78
C VAL A 57 3.40 1.54 -8.82
N GLY A 58 4.21 1.45 -9.87
CA GLY A 58 4.08 0.44 -10.92
C GLY A 58 3.44 0.93 -12.22
N CYS A 59 3.28 2.25 -12.37
CA CYS A 59 2.57 2.83 -13.53
C CYS A 59 3.26 2.58 -14.88
N GLN A 60 4.56 2.20 -14.89
CA GLN A 60 5.21 1.74 -16.12
C GLN A 60 4.67 0.41 -16.62
N PHE A 61 4.27 -0.47 -15.71
CA PHE A 61 3.75 -1.79 -16.04
C PHE A 61 2.24 -1.75 -16.27
N VAL A 62 1.53 -0.88 -15.54
CA VAL A 62 0.07 -0.74 -15.64
C VAL A 62 -0.32 0.74 -15.75
N ARG A 63 -0.48 1.21 -17.00
CA ARG A 63 -0.73 2.63 -17.32
C ARG A 63 -1.99 3.22 -16.72
N THR A 64 -2.95 2.37 -16.36
CA THR A 64 -4.23 2.81 -15.80
C THR A 64 -4.15 3.09 -14.29
N LEU A 65 -3.00 2.82 -13.64
CA LEU A 65 -2.80 3.04 -12.19
C LEU A 65 -2.90 4.50 -11.76
N CYS A 66 -2.53 5.42 -12.64
CA CYS A 66 -2.59 6.85 -12.37
C CYS A 66 -3.96 7.42 -12.71
N LEU A 67 -4.42 8.36 -11.91
CA LEU A 67 -5.68 9.06 -12.12
C LEU A 67 -5.60 9.92 -13.39
N GLN A 68 -6.46 9.59 -14.37
CA GLN A 68 -6.52 10.30 -15.64
C GLN A 68 -6.86 11.78 -15.42
N GLY A 69 -6.06 12.67 -15.98
CA GLY A 69 -6.28 14.11 -15.94
C GLY A 69 -5.74 14.84 -14.71
N SER A 70 -5.28 14.12 -13.68
CA SER A 70 -4.67 14.72 -12.48
C SER A 70 -3.27 14.19 -12.16
N GLU A 71 -2.93 13.00 -12.66
CA GLU A 71 -1.64 12.36 -12.43
C GLU A 71 -0.96 11.96 -13.75
N VAL A 72 0.37 11.98 -13.72
CA VAL A 72 1.23 11.45 -14.78
C VAL A 72 2.15 10.38 -14.20
N CYS A 73 2.53 9.41 -15.05
CA CYS A 73 3.49 8.38 -14.65
C CYS A 73 4.91 8.94 -14.77
N TYR A 74 5.55 9.17 -13.62
CA TYR A 74 6.96 9.53 -13.55
C TYR A 74 7.83 8.28 -13.66
N ASP A 75 8.82 8.32 -14.54
CA ASP A 75 9.80 7.26 -14.72
C ASP A 75 10.94 7.44 -13.70
N ASP A 76 10.89 6.67 -12.61
CA ASP A 76 11.93 6.59 -11.59
C ASP A 76 13.06 5.59 -11.94
N ASN A 77 13.08 5.09 -13.17
CA ASN A 77 13.96 4.02 -13.69
C ASN A 77 13.78 2.65 -13.01
N ILE A 78 12.71 2.46 -12.23
CA ILE A 78 12.47 1.21 -11.48
C ILE A 78 11.05 0.68 -11.76
N PHE A 79 10.01 1.35 -11.25
CA PHE A 79 8.61 0.92 -11.36
C PHE A 79 7.69 1.97 -11.99
N GLY A 80 8.13 3.21 -11.95
CA GLY A 80 7.32 4.39 -12.14
C GLY A 80 6.37 4.67 -10.98
N LYS A 81 6.14 5.96 -10.73
CA LYS A 81 5.25 6.46 -9.69
C LYS A 81 4.26 7.45 -10.29
N CYS A 82 3.01 7.39 -9.87
CA CYS A 82 2.04 8.42 -10.21
C CYS A 82 2.37 9.69 -9.42
N ILE A 83 2.55 10.81 -10.12
CA ILE A 83 2.78 12.12 -9.51
C ILE A 83 1.70 13.10 -9.96
N PRO A 84 1.29 14.03 -9.10
CA PRO A 84 0.31 15.05 -9.48
C PRO A 84 0.88 15.97 -10.58
N THR A 85 0.04 16.39 -11.51
CA THR A 85 0.43 17.35 -12.58
C THR A 85 0.64 18.78 -12.08
N THR A 86 0.27 19.05 -10.82
CA THR A 86 0.32 20.38 -10.20
C THR A 86 1.17 20.35 -8.95
N GLY A 87 2.04 21.35 -8.76
CA GLY A 87 2.74 21.58 -7.50
C GLY A 87 3.96 20.69 -7.24
N VAL A 88 4.45 19.97 -8.25
CA VAL A 88 5.72 19.24 -8.20
C VAL A 88 6.53 19.63 -9.43
N ASP A 89 7.72 20.19 -9.21
CA ASP A 89 8.69 20.33 -10.28
C ASP A 89 9.36 18.97 -10.48
N VAL A 90 9.18 18.39 -11.66
CA VAL A 90 9.64 17.03 -11.98
C VAL A 90 11.18 16.97 -12.01
N GLU A 91 11.81 18.12 -12.24
CA GLU A 91 13.26 18.28 -12.35
C GLU A 91 13.97 18.17 -10.99
N ASP A 92 13.24 18.36 -9.88
CA ASP A 92 13.75 18.27 -8.51
C ASP A 92 13.57 16.88 -7.87
N ILE A 93 12.97 15.91 -8.58
CA ILE A 93 12.75 14.56 -8.03
C ILE A 93 14.03 13.75 -8.15
N GLU A 94 14.79 13.68 -7.05
CA GLU A 94 16.00 12.87 -6.98
C GLU A 94 15.72 11.39 -7.27
N LYS A 95 16.43 10.84 -8.26
CA LYS A 95 16.38 9.42 -8.60
C LYS A 95 17.37 8.66 -7.75
N THR A 96 16.89 8.08 -6.65
CA THR A 96 17.72 7.22 -5.80
C THR A 96 17.64 5.77 -6.31
N PRO A 97 18.76 5.17 -6.75
CA PRO A 97 18.77 3.77 -7.13
C PRO A 97 18.47 2.87 -5.92
N LEU A 98 17.88 1.70 -6.18
CA LEU A 98 17.67 0.71 -5.12
C LEU A 98 19.01 0.27 -4.54
N THR A 99 19.08 0.14 -3.22
CA THR A 99 20.21 -0.54 -2.57
C THR A 99 20.20 -2.03 -2.93
N GLU A 100 21.32 -2.72 -2.70
CA GLU A 100 21.40 -4.18 -2.90
C GLU A 100 20.36 -4.92 -2.02
N GLU A 101 20.19 -4.46 -0.78
CA GLU A 101 19.21 -4.99 0.16
C GLU A 101 17.77 -4.78 -0.31
N GLN A 102 17.45 -3.57 -0.80
CA GLN A 102 16.14 -3.27 -1.37
C GLN A 102 15.87 -4.13 -2.61
N SER A 103 16.87 -4.32 -3.47
CA SER A 103 16.75 -5.17 -4.66
C SER A 103 16.49 -6.63 -4.30
N ARG A 104 17.15 -7.15 -3.25
CA ARG A 104 16.90 -8.51 -2.74
C ARG A 104 15.50 -8.64 -2.15
N THR A 105 15.09 -7.66 -1.36
CA THR A 105 13.75 -7.59 -0.76
C THR A 105 12.67 -7.58 -1.84
N LEU A 106 12.88 -6.78 -2.87
CA LEU A 106 12.00 -6.69 -4.03
C LEU A 106 11.83 -8.03 -4.74
N ALA A 107 12.92 -8.75 -4.99
CA ALA A 107 12.87 -10.04 -5.66
C ALA A 107 11.98 -11.03 -4.90
N THR A 108 12.19 -11.14 -3.59
CA THR A 108 11.35 -11.98 -2.71
C THR A 108 9.88 -11.55 -2.76
N MET A 109 9.60 -10.25 -2.66
CA MET A 109 8.23 -9.75 -2.71
C MET A 109 7.53 -10.07 -4.04
N LEU A 110 8.23 -9.92 -5.16
CA LEU A 110 7.67 -10.23 -6.48
C LEU A 110 7.30 -11.71 -6.62
N GLU A 111 8.13 -12.62 -6.13
CA GLU A 111 7.84 -14.06 -6.12
C GLU A 111 6.59 -14.37 -5.27
N GLU A 112 6.51 -13.78 -4.08
CA GLU A 112 5.36 -13.95 -3.17
C GLU A 112 4.05 -13.40 -3.77
N LEU A 113 4.08 -12.18 -4.32
CA LEU A 113 2.92 -11.53 -4.91
C LEU A 113 2.43 -12.24 -6.17
N GLN A 114 3.37 -12.73 -7.01
CA GLN A 114 3.03 -13.54 -8.17
C GLN A 114 2.39 -14.87 -7.75
N GLY A 115 2.95 -15.54 -6.74
CA GLY A 115 2.36 -16.77 -6.18
C GLY A 115 0.96 -16.59 -5.60
N ALA A 116 0.67 -15.40 -5.06
CA ALA A 116 -0.65 -15.03 -4.55
C ALA A 116 -1.62 -14.49 -5.63
N GLY A 117 -1.15 -14.25 -6.86
CA GLY A 117 -1.96 -13.68 -7.94
C GLY A 117 -2.39 -12.23 -7.71
N LEU A 118 -1.65 -11.47 -6.89
CA LEU A 118 -1.99 -10.08 -6.57
C LEU A 118 -1.40 -9.12 -7.60
N GLY A 119 -2.27 -8.33 -8.23
CA GLY A 119 -1.86 -7.32 -9.22
C GLY A 119 -1.49 -5.97 -8.60
N TRP A 120 -0.87 -5.11 -9.41
CA TRP A 120 -0.41 -3.77 -9.01
C TRP A 120 -1.49 -2.88 -8.38
N TYR A 121 -2.76 -3.02 -8.79
CA TYR A 121 -3.87 -2.25 -8.20
C TYR A 121 -4.21 -2.64 -6.76
N HIS A 122 -3.75 -3.80 -6.31
CA HIS A 122 -4.20 -4.35 -5.06
C HIS A 122 -3.68 -3.48 -3.89
N PRO A 123 -4.55 -3.05 -2.96
CA PRO A 123 -4.16 -2.14 -1.87
C PRO A 123 -2.98 -2.65 -1.03
N TYR A 124 -2.91 -3.96 -0.78
CA TYR A 124 -1.79 -4.59 -0.09
C TYR A 124 -0.47 -4.44 -0.87
N VAL A 125 -0.51 -4.59 -2.19
CA VAL A 125 0.67 -4.45 -3.06
C VAL A 125 1.17 -3.01 -3.01
N GLN A 126 0.26 -2.04 -3.15
CA GLN A 126 0.61 -0.61 -3.05
C GLN A 126 1.20 -0.25 -1.68
N CYS A 127 0.64 -0.79 -0.59
CA CYS A 127 1.16 -0.57 0.75
C CYS A 127 2.58 -1.13 0.91
N LEU A 128 2.83 -2.36 0.47
CA LEU A 128 4.16 -2.97 0.55
C LEU A 128 5.19 -2.14 -0.21
N TYR A 129 4.87 -1.71 -1.44
CA TYR A 129 5.80 -0.90 -2.21
C TYR A 129 6.11 0.43 -1.52
N LYS A 130 5.10 1.07 -0.92
CA LYS A 130 5.23 2.32 -0.16
C LYS A 130 5.87 2.15 1.22
N GLU A 131 6.05 0.93 1.71
CA GLU A 131 6.76 0.69 2.96
C GLU A 131 8.27 0.51 2.70
N HIS A 132 8.64 -0.04 1.55
CA HIS A 132 10.01 -0.49 1.28
C HIS A 132 10.78 0.32 0.22
N PHE A 133 10.09 1.09 -0.64
CA PHE A 133 10.69 1.70 -1.85
C PHE A 133 10.34 3.18 -2.07
N THR A 134 9.78 3.81 -1.05
CA THR A 134 9.47 5.24 -1.02
C THR A 134 10.28 5.87 0.10
N HIS A 135 11.22 6.74 -0.26
CA HIS A 135 12.10 7.50 0.63
C HIS A 135 11.67 8.96 0.66
#